data_AF-A0A7I7TWN8-F1
#
_entry.id   AF-A0A7I7TWN8-F1
#
_cell.length_a   1.000
_cell.length_b   1.000
_cell.length_c   1.000
_cell.angle_alpha   90.00
_cell.angle_beta   90.00
_cell.angle_gamma   90.00
#
_symmetry.space_group_name_H-M   'P 1'
#
loop_
_entity.id
_entity.type
_entity.pdbx_description
1 polymer ?
#
loop_
_entity_poly.entity_id
_entity_poly.type
_entity_poly.pdbx_seq_one_letter_code
_entity_poly.pdbx_strand_id
1 'polypeptide(L)'
;MRYSVELGELLAFVDRLQAFEQHAETVLTRVDGQVADLHHTWSGAAAAAHRSRHNEWMAAATQMREALAELRATANRAHLNYTGAAQLNLDMLR
;
A
#
# COMPACT_ATOMS: atom_id res chain seq x y z
N MET A 1 -3.73 -24.47 16.51
CA MET A 1 -4.27 -23.94 15.24
C MET A 1 -4.55 -22.43 15.24
N ARG A 2 -4.56 -21.73 16.39
CA ARG A 2 -4.89 -20.29 16.48
C ARG A 2 -4.00 -19.35 15.65
N TYR A 3 -2.68 -19.55 15.64
CA TYR A 3 -1.73 -18.73 14.88
C TYR A 3 -1.94 -18.74 13.36
N SER A 4 -2.35 -19.88 12.78
CA SER A 4 -2.56 -19.96 11.33
C SER A 4 -3.81 -19.21 10.89
N VAL A 5 -4.83 -19.14 11.74
CA VAL A 5 -6.08 -18.40 11.47
C VAL A 5 -5.81 -16.89 11.52
N GLU A 6 -5.10 -16.42 12.56
CA GLU A 6 -4.73 -15.01 12.72
C GLU A 6 -3.84 -14.50 11.56
N LEU A 7 -2.91 -15.33 11.05
CA LEU A 7 -2.10 -14.99 9.88
C LEU A 7 -2.89 -14.97 8.57
N GLY A 8 -3.92 -15.83 8.44
CA GLY A 8 -4.82 -15.80 7.28
C GLY A 8 -5.66 -14.52 7.23
N GLU A 9 -6.18 -14.08 8.37
CA GLU A 9 -6.91 -12.82 8.49
C GLU A 9 -6.02 -11.61 8.19
N LEU A 10 -4.76 -11.62 8.65
CA LEU A 10 -3.79 -10.59 8.34
C LEU A 10 -3.52 -10.48 6.82
N LEU A 11 -3.34 -11.61 6.12
CA LEU A 11 -3.15 -11.60 4.67
C LEU A 11 -4.38 -11.06 3.94
N ALA A 12 -5.59 -11.51 4.32
CA ALA A 12 -6.83 -11.01 3.74
C ALA A 12 -7.07 -9.52 4.00
N PHE A 13 -6.57 -8.98 5.12
CA PHE A 13 -6.59 -7.55 5.40
C PHE A 13 -5.60 -6.78 4.51
N VAL A 14 -4.38 -7.28 4.37
CA VAL A 14 -3.35 -6.70 3.49
C VAL A 14 -3.82 -6.67 2.03
N ASP A 15 -4.45 -7.72 1.54
CA ASP A 15 -4.97 -7.77 0.16
C ASP A 15 -6.07 -6.73 -0.07
N ARG A 16 -6.95 -6.51 0.91
CA ARG A 16 -7.97 -5.45 0.85
C ARG A 16 -7.36 -4.06 0.82
N LEU A 17 -6.33 -3.82 1.65
CA LEU A 17 -5.59 -2.56 1.62
C LEU A 17 -4.91 -2.32 0.27
N GLN A 18 -4.39 -3.36 -0.38
CA GLN A 18 -3.79 -3.25 -1.70
C GLN A 18 -4.82 -2.86 -2.77
N ALA A 19 -6.00 -3.49 -2.76
CA ALA A 19 -7.06 -3.12 -3.69
C ALA A 19 -7.50 -1.66 -3.52
N PHE A 20 -7.57 -1.19 -2.26
CA PHE A 20 -7.83 0.21 -1.96
C PHE A 20 -6.73 1.14 -2.49
N GLU A 21 -5.46 0.78 -2.28
CA GLU A 21 -4.30 1.56 -2.72
C GLU A 21 -4.24 1.68 -4.25
N GLN A 22 -4.49 0.59 -4.99
CA GLN A 22 -4.59 0.62 -6.46
C GLN A 22 -5.71 1.54 -6.96
N HIS A 23 -6.86 1.55 -6.27
CA HIS A 23 -7.94 2.46 -6.59
C HIS A 23 -7.54 3.92 -6.32
N ALA A 24 -6.91 4.18 -5.17
CA ALA A 24 -6.40 5.49 -4.83
C ALA A 24 -5.39 5.99 -5.87
N GLU A 25 -4.49 5.13 -6.34
CA GLU A 25 -3.49 5.47 -7.37
C GLU A 25 -4.12 5.88 -8.70
N THR A 26 -5.19 5.17 -9.10
CA THR A 26 -5.95 5.50 -10.30
C THR A 26 -6.56 6.90 -10.19
N VAL A 27 -7.11 7.23 -9.02
CA VAL A 27 -7.68 8.56 -8.74
C VAL A 27 -6.59 9.63 -8.70
N LEU A 28 -5.47 9.36 -8.04
CA LEU A 28 -4.32 10.27 -7.92
C LEU A 28 -3.74 10.61 -9.29
N THR A 29 -3.50 9.59 -10.13
CA THR A 29 -2.99 9.79 -11.50
C THR A 29 -3.91 10.69 -12.32
N ARG A 30 -5.24 10.51 -12.18
CA ARG A 30 -6.21 11.37 -12.87
C ARG A 30 -6.14 12.81 -12.36
N VAL A 31 -6.09 13.01 -11.05
CA VAL A 31 -6.00 14.34 -10.45
C VAL A 31 -4.68 15.01 -10.83
N ASP A 32 -3.57 14.28 -10.83
CA ASP A 32 -2.26 14.79 -11.24
C ASP A 32 -2.27 15.35 -12.66
N GLY A 33 -2.86 14.60 -13.61
CA GLY A 33 -3.06 15.10 -14.97
C GLY A 33 -3.90 16.37 -15.04
N GLN A 34 -5.02 16.42 -14.30
CA GLN A 34 -5.87 17.62 -14.25
C GLN A 34 -5.15 18.83 -13.64
N VAL A 35 -4.31 18.61 -12.63
CA VAL A 35 -3.51 19.66 -12.01
C VAL A 35 -2.44 20.15 -12.98
N ALA A 36 -1.77 19.25 -13.70
CA ALA A 36 -0.80 19.61 -14.74
C ALA A 36 -1.45 20.48 -15.83
N ASP A 37 -2.61 20.07 -16.34
CA ASP A 37 -3.37 20.80 -17.37
C ASP A 37 -3.78 22.20 -16.89
N LEU A 38 -4.30 22.30 -15.66
CA LEU A 38 -4.72 23.57 -15.06
C LEU A 38 -3.55 24.57 -15.01
N HIS A 39 -2.36 24.09 -14.67
CA HIS A 39 -1.15 24.92 -14.54
C HIS A 39 -0.56 25.39 -15.86
N HIS A 40 -1.09 24.97 -17.02
CA HIS A 40 -0.73 25.57 -18.30
C HIS A 40 -1.25 27.00 -18.46
N THR A 41 -2.41 27.31 -17.89
CA THR A 41 -3.05 28.63 -18.02
C THR A 41 -3.10 29.38 -16.70
N TRP A 42 -2.97 28.67 -15.57
CA TRP A 42 -2.97 29.26 -14.24
C TRP A 42 -1.56 29.50 -13.72
N SER A 43 -1.27 30.76 -13.38
CA SER A 43 0.04 31.20 -12.87
C SER A 43 -0.09 32.18 -11.70
N GLY A 44 1.05 32.55 -11.11
CA GLY A 44 1.11 33.44 -9.95
C GLY A 44 1.20 32.70 -8.60
N ALA A 45 1.18 33.47 -7.51
CA ALA A 45 1.44 32.94 -6.16
C ALA A 45 0.44 31.85 -5.73
N ALA A 46 -0.84 31.98 -6.08
CA ALA A 46 -1.85 30.97 -5.77
C ALA A 46 -1.59 29.65 -6.52
N ALA A 47 -1.18 29.73 -7.80
CA ALA A 47 -0.81 28.56 -8.59
C ALA A 47 0.42 27.85 -7.99
N ALA A 48 1.44 28.61 -7.57
CA ALA A 48 2.61 28.05 -6.90
C ALA A 48 2.25 27.34 -5.57
N ALA A 49 1.41 27.97 -4.74
CA ALA A 49 0.96 27.38 -3.47
C ALA A 49 0.14 26.10 -3.69
N HIS A 50 -0.75 26.08 -4.68
CA HIS A 50 -1.50 24.88 -5.05
C HIS A 50 -0.56 23.74 -5.49
N ARG A 51 0.44 24.05 -6.32
CA ARG A 51 1.40 23.06 -6.81
C ARG A 51 2.25 22.48 -5.69
N SER A 52 2.67 23.30 -4.71
CA SER A 52 3.40 22.81 -3.52
C SER A 52 2.57 21.79 -2.75
N ARG A 53 1.32 22.13 -2.43
CA ARG A 53 0.42 21.22 -1.69
C ARG A 53 0.13 19.94 -2.47
N HIS A 54 -0.04 20.05 -3.78
CA HIS A 54 -0.22 18.87 -4.64
C HIS A 54 1.01 17.96 -4.58
N ASN A 55 2.22 18.51 -4.69
CA ASN A 55 3.45 17.74 -4.57
C ASN A 55 3.60 17.08 -3.20
N GLU A 56 3.30 17.81 -2.12
CA GLU A 56 3.30 17.26 -0.75
C GLU A 56 2.32 16.07 -0.62
N TRP A 57 1.13 16.20 -1.21
CA TRP A 57 0.14 15.13 -1.20
C TRP A 57 0.60 13.91 -2.02
N MET A 58 1.18 14.11 -3.20
CA MET A 58 1.74 13.03 -4.02
C MET A 58 2.90 12.30 -3.33
N ALA A 59 3.73 13.03 -2.59
CA ALA A 59 4.80 12.44 -1.78
C ALA A 59 4.23 11.57 -0.64
N ALA A 60 3.22 12.08 0.09
CA ALA A 60 2.55 11.32 1.15
C ALA A 60 1.85 10.06 0.61
N ALA A 61 1.21 10.15 -0.56
CA ALA A 61 0.61 8.99 -1.22
C ALA A 61 1.68 7.93 -1.55
N THR A 62 2.83 8.35 -2.07
CA THR A 62 3.95 7.45 -2.36
C THR A 62 4.44 6.72 -1.11
N GLN A 63 4.62 7.44 0.01
CA GLN A 63 5.02 6.84 1.28
C GLN A 63 4.01 5.78 1.78
N MET A 64 2.71 6.03 1.61
CA MET A 64 1.68 5.06 1.99
C MET A 64 1.79 3.77 1.16
N ARG A 65 2.05 3.88 -0.16
CA ARG A 65 2.23 2.72 -1.03
C ARG A 65 3.44 1.88 -0.62
N GLU A 66 4.56 2.54 -0.35
CA GLU A 66 5.80 1.88 0.08
C GLU A 66 5.62 1.14 1.41
N ALA A 67 5.00 1.79 2.40
CA ALA A 67 4.72 1.19 3.69
C ALA A 67 3.78 -0.03 3.58
N LEU A 68 2.78 0.03 2.69
CA LEU A 68 1.89 -1.11 2.46
C LEU A 68 2.60 -2.28 1.77
N ALA A 69 3.47 -2.00 0.81
CA ALA A 69 4.29 -3.02 0.17
C ALA A 69 5.20 -3.74 1.18
N GLU A 70 5.80 -2.99 2.11
CA GLU A 70 6.61 -3.53 3.20
C GLU A 70 5.79 -4.41 4.16
N LEU A 71 4.61 -3.93 4.57
CA LEU A 71 3.68 -4.67 5.42
C LEU A 71 3.31 -6.02 4.78
N ARG A 72 3.02 -6.01 3.47
CA ARG A 72 2.71 -7.24 2.71
C ARG A 72 3.89 -8.20 2.64
N ALA A 73 5.10 -7.70 2.37
CA ALA A 73 6.29 -8.53 2.33
C ALA A 73 6.56 -9.18 3.70
N THR A 74 6.27 -8.47 4.79
CA THR A 74 6.43 -8.96 6.16
C THR A 74 5.36 -9.99 6.52
N ALA A 75 4.09 -9.73 6.20
CA ALA A 75 3.00 -10.68 6.44
C ALA A 75 3.19 -12.00 5.69
N ASN A 76 3.62 -11.97 4.43
CA ASN A 76 3.92 -13.17 3.64
C ASN A 76 5.07 -13.98 4.24
N ARG A 77 6.16 -13.31 4.66
CA ARG A 77 7.29 -13.97 5.32
C ARG A 77 6.87 -14.64 6.62
N ALA A 78 6.05 -13.98 7.44
CA ALA A 78 5.51 -14.57 8.66
C ALA A 78 4.67 -15.82 8.34
N HIS A 79 3.76 -15.74 7.36
CA HIS A 79 2.92 -16.87 6.96
C HIS A 79 3.75 -18.09 6.52
N LEU A 80 4.74 -17.90 5.64
CA LEU A 80 5.63 -18.97 5.17
C LEU A 80 6.45 -19.61 6.29
N ASN A 81 7.03 -18.80 7.17
CA ASN A 81 7.86 -19.30 8.27
C ASN A 81 7.03 -20.14 9.26
N TYR A 82 5.83 -19.69 9.61
CA TYR A 82 4.97 -20.40 10.57
C TYR A 82 4.33 -21.65 9.98
N THR A 83 3.93 -21.63 8.70
CA THR A 83 3.41 -22.82 8.01
C THR A 83 4.50 -23.88 7.82
N GLY A 84 5.71 -23.47 7.44
CA GLY A 84 6.86 -24.38 7.31
C GLY A 84 7.25 -25.02 8.65
N ALA A 85 7.31 -24.24 9.73
CA ALA A 85 7.59 -24.77 11.07
C ALA A 85 6.50 -25.74 11.57
N ALA A 86 5.23 -25.44 11.31
CA ALA A 86 4.12 -26.33 11.64
C ALA A 86 4.19 -27.66 10.87
N GLN A 87 4.54 -27.61 9.57
CA GLN A 87 4.68 -28.80 8.73
C GLN A 87 5.84 -29.68 9.19
N LEU A 88 7.01 -29.08 9.46
CA LEU A 88 8.17 -29.79 10.01
C LEU A 88 7.85 -30.49 11.34
N ASN A 89 7.14 -29.82 12.24
CA ASN A 89 6.73 -30.42 13.51
C ASN A 89 5.74 -31.58 13.31
N LEU A 90 4.82 -31.48 12.34
CA LEU A 90 3.89 -32.57 12.02
C LEU A 90 4.60 -33.78 11.40
N ASP A 91 5.60 -33.54 10.54
CA ASP A 91 6.39 -34.62 9.92
C ASP A 91 7.33 -35.29 10.92
N MET A 92 7.79 -34.57 11.96
CA MET A 92 8.51 -35.15 13.11
C MET A 92 7.62 -35.96 14.07
N LEU A 93 6.31 -35.68 14.09
CA LEU A 93 5.32 -36.38 14.93
C LEU A 93 4.72 -37.61 14.24
N ARG A 94 5.07 -37.87 12.98
CA ARG A 94 4.73 -39.08 12.23
C ARG A 94 5.85 -40.11 12.32
#